data_AF-A0A3A6PH95-F1
#
_entry.id   AF-A0A3A6PH95-F1
#
_cell.length_a   1.000
_cell.length_b   1.000
_cell.length_c   1.000
_cell.angle_alpha   90.00
_cell.angle_beta   90.00
_cell.angle_gamma   90.00
#
_symmetry.space_group_name_H-M   'P 1'
#
loop_
_entity.id
_entity.type
_entity.pdbx_description
1 polymer ?
#
loop_
_entity_poly.entity_id
_entity_poly.type
_entity_poly.pdbx_seq_one_letter_code
_entity_poly.pdbx_strand_id
1 'polypeptide(L)'
;MHEHKSMGIHYLIRAGILAGFSFYVVKLVKMDKLQYYIVPKMIPYVKITSVVLFLLAIYYIYLALQGTHKEQEAAECDCGHAPSSSISKNILMYGVFIVPLMLGFMMPDKIMGSEVAAVKGMNLNASSNQTPPMPSPPPTPVMEDEEQEDSFVAIIKENSLIPEDRLSAIEERLQESVAGNIDLTDGSLSAEDELDALFPTDAYTEEYGALGKKLYQKELIPVIEEGFLEIITAVDLYRQNFAGKKLEISGFVYREQNMASNQFVISRMAMTCCAADSMPYGILVESSRAASYAEDAWMKLTGIIGQTEYDGVEIMRLEALKIEMIEAPNDPYVYPYFGDFSDLVPE
;
A
#
# COMPACT_ATOMS: atom_id res chain seq x y z
N MET A 1 34.42 31.73 35.44
CA MET A 1 35.10 31.52 34.14
C MET A 1 34.89 30.11 33.57
N HIS A 2 34.76 29.05 34.39
CA HIS A 2 34.50 27.69 33.91
C HIS A 2 33.06 27.43 33.40
N GLU A 3 32.03 28.05 33.99
CA GLU A 3 30.62 27.87 33.57
C GLU A 3 30.31 28.41 32.17
N HIS A 4 30.76 29.64 31.85
CA HIS A 4 30.56 30.23 30.52
C HIS A 4 31.19 29.41 29.39
N LYS A 5 32.35 28.78 29.65
CA LYS A 5 33.01 27.92 28.65
C LYS A 5 32.26 26.61 28.43
N SER A 6 31.56 26.10 29.45
CA SER A 6 30.73 24.89 29.34
C SER A 6 29.51 25.12 28.46
N MET A 7 28.82 26.26 28.59
CA MET A 7 27.61 26.55 27.81
C MET A 7 27.89 26.78 26.32
N GLY A 8 28.98 27.46 25.99
CA GLY A 8 29.42 27.63 24.58
C GLY A 8 29.66 26.30 23.88
N ILE A 9 30.26 25.31 24.57
CA ILE A 9 30.49 23.97 24.03
C ILE A 9 29.17 23.25 23.74
N HIS A 10 28.16 23.37 24.61
CA HIS A 10 26.84 22.78 24.37
C HIS A 10 26.15 23.36 23.14
N TYR A 11 26.24 24.68 22.91
CA TYR A 11 25.71 25.32 21.70
C TYR A 11 26.44 24.84 20.44
N LEU A 12 27.77 24.68 20.49
CA LEU A 12 28.54 24.13 19.36
C LEU A 12 28.18 22.67 19.06
N ILE A 13 27.97 21.84 20.09
CA ILE A 13 27.53 20.43 19.91
C ILE A 13 26.14 20.40 19.26
N ARG A 14 25.18 21.19 19.77
CA ARG A 14 23.82 21.29 19.20
C ARG A 14 23.86 21.76 17.74
N ALA A 15 24.66 22.78 17.44
CA ALA A 15 24.86 23.26 16.08
C ALA A 15 25.44 22.17 15.17
N GLY A 16 26.46 21.44 15.63
CA GLY A 16 27.08 20.34 14.88
C GLY A 16 26.09 19.22 14.55
N ILE A 17 25.24 18.82 15.49
CA ILE A 17 24.20 17.80 15.28
C ILE A 17 23.17 18.27 14.24
N LEU A 18 22.64 19.50 14.39
CA LEU A 18 21.65 20.05 13.46
C LEU A 18 22.20 20.25 12.05
N ALA A 19 23.42 20.78 11.94
CA ALA A 19 24.12 20.89 10.67
C ALA A 19 24.39 19.52 10.03
N GLY A 20 24.72 18.52 10.84
CA GLY A 20 24.90 17.14 10.41
C GLY A 20 23.63 16.55 9.79
N PHE A 21 22.48 16.64 10.47
CA PHE A 21 21.20 16.19 9.92
C PHE A 21 20.80 16.96 8.67
N SER A 22 20.97 18.28 8.67
CA SER A 22 20.69 19.10 7.48
C SER A 22 21.55 18.66 6.29
N PHE A 23 22.85 18.50 6.49
CA PHE A 23 23.77 18.06 5.43
C PHE A 23 23.46 16.65 4.95
N TYR A 24 23.07 15.75 5.86
CA TYR A 24 22.64 14.39 5.51
C TYR A 24 21.42 14.40 4.58
N VAL A 25 20.39 15.16 4.92
CA VAL A 25 19.20 15.30 4.07
C VAL A 25 19.57 15.91 2.71
N VAL A 26 20.40 16.95 2.67
CA VAL A 26 20.87 17.54 1.42
C VAL A 26 21.66 16.52 0.57
N LYS A 27 22.48 15.68 1.20
CA LYS A 27 23.19 14.59 0.52
C LYS A 27 22.20 13.61 -0.12
N LEU A 28 21.19 13.15 0.61
CA LEU A 28 20.16 12.24 0.09
C LEU A 28 19.35 12.84 -1.06
N VAL A 29 18.97 14.11 -0.94
CA VAL A 29 18.26 14.84 -2.01
C VAL A 29 19.11 14.96 -3.27
N LYS A 30 20.40 15.27 -3.14
CA LYS A 30 21.29 15.41 -4.31
C LYS A 30 21.59 14.10 -5.03
N MET A 31 21.43 12.97 -4.34
CA MET A 31 21.65 11.65 -4.93
C MET A 31 20.35 11.02 -5.43
N ASP A 32 19.21 11.73 -5.38
CA ASP A 32 17.87 11.20 -5.69
C ASP A 32 17.49 9.93 -4.91
N LYS A 33 18.12 9.73 -3.74
CA LYS A 33 17.92 8.57 -2.87
C LYS A 33 16.90 8.80 -1.77
N LEU A 34 16.35 10.01 -1.67
CA LEU A 34 15.40 10.34 -0.62
C LEU A 34 14.12 9.49 -0.73
N GLN A 35 13.70 9.13 -1.94
CA GLN A 35 12.55 8.27 -2.22
C GLN A 35 12.70 6.85 -1.66
N TYR A 36 13.93 6.42 -1.34
CA TYR A 36 14.13 5.12 -0.70
C TYR A 36 13.68 5.07 0.76
N TYR A 37 13.47 6.23 1.37
CA TYR A 37 13.13 6.35 2.79
C TYR A 37 11.73 6.88 3.03
N ILE A 38 11.19 7.70 2.12
CA ILE A 38 9.94 8.42 2.32
C ILE A 38 9.16 8.56 1.01
N VAL A 39 7.84 8.56 1.12
CA VAL A 39 6.93 8.78 -0.02
C VAL A 39 7.16 10.15 -0.71
N PRO A 40 7.09 10.25 -2.05
CA PRO A 40 7.39 11.47 -2.79
C PRO A 40 6.63 12.72 -2.34
N LYS A 41 5.38 12.56 -1.90
CA LYS A 41 4.54 13.65 -1.38
C LYS A 41 5.13 14.35 -0.15
N MET A 42 5.96 13.64 0.64
CA MET A 42 6.58 14.18 1.85
C MET A 42 7.95 14.84 1.61
N ILE A 43 8.58 14.57 0.46
CA ILE A 43 9.89 15.15 0.06
C ILE A 43 9.97 16.67 0.22
N PRO A 44 9.01 17.50 -0.25
CA PRO A 44 9.13 18.95 -0.13
C PRO A 44 9.19 19.42 1.32
N TYR A 45 8.45 18.78 2.23
CA TYR A 45 8.49 19.11 3.66
C TYR A 45 9.86 18.80 4.26
N VAL A 46 10.41 17.63 3.95
CA VAL A 46 11.76 17.22 4.41
C VAL A 46 12.83 18.20 3.89
N LYS A 47 12.71 18.67 2.65
CA LYS A 47 13.59 19.71 2.08
C LYS A 47 13.50 21.01 2.89
N ILE A 48 12.30 21.49 3.20
CA ILE A 48 12.11 22.69 4.02
C ILE A 48 12.69 22.50 5.42
N THR A 49 12.43 21.36 6.07
CA THR A 49 13.00 21.02 7.37
C THR A 49 14.53 21.09 7.35
N SER A 50 15.18 20.59 6.30
CA SER A 50 16.66 20.67 6.19
C SER A 50 17.19 22.10 6.19
N VAL A 51 16.46 23.04 5.58
CA VAL A 51 16.80 24.48 5.56
C VAL A 51 16.60 25.08 6.95
N VAL A 52 15.47 24.78 7.61
CA VAL A 52 15.19 25.27 8.97
C VAL A 52 16.25 24.77 9.96
N LEU A 53 16.62 23.49 9.91
CA LEU A 53 17.68 22.92 10.75
C LEU A 53 19.03 23.61 10.51
N PHE A 54 19.34 23.96 9.26
CA PHE A 54 20.56 24.69 8.93
C PHE A 54 20.57 26.11 9.52
N LEU A 55 19.46 26.84 9.41
CA LEU A 55 19.32 28.18 10.01
C LEU A 55 19.43 28.13 11.54
N LEU A 56 18.83 27.12 12.17
CA LEU A 56 18.98 26.89 13.61
C LEU A 56 20.43 26.56 13.98
N ALA A 57 21.15 25.79 13.17
CA ALA A 57 22.56 25.52 13.39
C ALA A 57 23.41 26.81 13.33
N ILE A 58 23.16 27.68 12.36
CA ILE A 58 23.82 29.01 12.28
C ILE A 58 23.48 29.85 13.52
N TYR A 59 22.23 29.86 13.95
CA TYR A 59 21.79 30.59 15.14
C TYR A 59 22.51 30.08 16.40
N TYR A 60 22.64 28.76 16.59
CA TYR A 60 23.40 28.20 17.71
C TYR A 60 24.90 28.49 17.63
N ILE A 61 25.50 28.56 16.44
CA ILE A 61 26.89 29.04 16.28
C ILE A 61 26.99 30.50 16.70
N TYR A 62 26.05 31.35 16.27
CA TYR A 62 26.00 32.76 16.68
C TYR A 62 25.89 32.89 18.21
N LEU A 63 25.01 32.12 18.86
CA LEU A 63 24.91 32.10 20.32
C LEU A 63 26.20 31.61 20.99
N ALA A 64 26.87 30.60 20.44
CA ALA A 64 28.16 30.14 20.96
C ALA A 64 29.24 31.24 20.90
N LEU A 65 29.22 32.08 19.85
CA LEU A 65 30.12 33.21 19.68
C LEU A 65 29.73 34.44 20.54
N GLN A 66 28.44 34.64 20.80
CA GLN A 66 27.94 35.75 21.62
C GLN A 66 27.98 35.44 23.12
N GLY A 67 27.83 34.17 23.52
CA GLY A 67 27.85 33.68 24.91
C GLY A 67 29.18 33.86 25.65
N THR A 68 30.22 34.33 24.95
CA THR A 68 31.43 34.88 25.54
C THR A 68 31.29 36.33 26.03
N HIS A 69 30.17 37.02 25.80
CA HIS A 69 30.05 38.46 26.05
C HIS A 69 28.74 39.02 26.64
N LYS A 70 27.71 38.21 26.96
CA LYS A 70 26.55 38.67 27.75
C LYS A 70 25.69 37.50 28.26
N GLU A 71 25.32 37.54 29.55
CA GLU A 71 24.21 36.75 30.10
C GLU A 71 22.93 37.10 29.32
N GLN A 72 22.42 36.15 28.56
CA GLN A 72 21.06 36.17 28.05
C GLN A 72 20.36 34.92 28.55
N GLU A 73 19.88 35.02 29.78
CA GLU A 73 18.63 34.35 30.16
C GLU A 73 17.50 34.81 29.23
N ALA A 74 16.58 33.89 28.96
CA ALA A 74 15.23 34.13 28.45
C ALA A 74 15.09 34.56 26.98
N ALA A 75 15.37 33.62 26.08
CA ALA A 75 14.47 33.36 24.95
C ALA A 75 14.41 31.84 24.63
N GLU A 76 14.60 30.98 25.64
CA GLU A 76 14.14 29.61 25.54
C GLU A 76 12.62 29.66 25.68
N CYS A 77 11.89 29.35 24.60
CA CYS A 77 10.50 28.94 24.74
C CYS A 77 10.46 27.85 25.83
N ASP A 78 9.67 28.12 26.85
CA ASP A 78 9.47 27.42 28.11
C ASP A 78 9.14 25.92 27.94
N CYS A 79 10.16 25.16 27.53
CA CYS A 79 10.22 23.70 27.47
C CYS A 79 11.67 23.33 27.85
N GLY A 80 11.97 23.49 29.14
CA GLY A 80 13.33 23.46 29.65
C GLY A 80 14.05 22.12 29.50
N HIS A 81 15.38 22.19 29.51
CA HIS A 81 16.29 21.29 30.24
C HIS A 81 17.68 21.92 30.15
N ALA A 82 18.09 22.65 31.20
CA ALA A 82 19.48 23.07 31.33
C ALA A 82 20.38 21.82 31.26
N PRO A 83 21.46 21.82 30.48
CA PRO A 83 22.33 20.65 30.34
C PRO A 83 22.85 20.23 31.71
N SER A 84 22.78 18.92 31.99
CA SER A 84 23.24 18.40 33.27
C SER A 84 24.74 18.66 33.42
N SER A 85 25.21 18.98 34.61
CA SER A 85 26.65 19.08 34.91
C SER A 85 27.39 17.74 34.77
N SER A 86 26.67 16.61 34.65
CA SER A 86 27.26 15.28 34.48
C SER A 86 27.60 14.98 33.01
N ILE A 87 28.87 14.69 32.75
CA ILE A 87 29.40 14.30 31.43
C ILE A 87 28.70 13.04 30.89
N SER A 88 28.44 12.03 31.72
CA SER A 88 27.82 10.78 31.27
C SER A 88 26.36 10.97 30.84
N LYS A 89 25.61 11.85 31.50
CA LYS A 89 24.25 12.20 31.11
C LYS A 89 24.23 12.95 29.78
N ASN A 90 25.18 13.86 29.56
CA ASN A 90 25.30 14.57 28.30
C ASN A 90 25.71 13.64 27.15
N ILE A 91 26.62 12.69 27.39
CA ILE A 91 26.97 11.66 26.41
C ILE A 91 25.74 10.84 26.02
N LEU A 92 24.94 10.41 27.00
CA LEU A 92 23.72 9.65 26.73
C LEU A 92 22.71 10.48 25.92
N MET A 93 22.46 11.74 26.30
CA MET A 93 21.50 12.61 25.63
C MET A 93 21.90 12.96 24.20
N TYR A 94 23.14 13.38 23.96
CA TYR A 94 23.61 13.69 22.60
C TYR A 94 23.82 12.41 21.78
N GLY A 95 24.17 11.30 22.43
CA GLY A 95 24.32 9.99 21.80
C GLY A 95 23.06 9.54 21.04
N VAL A 96 21.87 9.81 21.58
CA VAL A 96 20.58 9.51 20.93
C VAL A 96 20.46 10.19 19.55
N PHE A 97 21.10 11.34 19.33
CA PHE A 97 21.07 12.05 18.06
C PHE A 97 22.30 11.76 17.18
N ILE A 98 23.47 11.61 17.79
CA ILE A 98 24.72 11.35 17.07
C ILE A 98 24.75 9.94 16.47
N VAL A 99 24.23 8.94 17.19
CA VAL A 99 24.25 7.54 16.72
C VAL A 99 23.42 7.35 15.45
N PRO A 100 22.14 7.77 15.36
CA PRO A 100 21.38 7.67 14.12
C PRO A 100 22.00 8.46 12.96
N LEU A 101 22.57 9.64 13.25
CA LEU A 101 23.25 10.44 12.24
C LEU A 101 24.48 9.71 11.67
N MET A 102 25.33 9.17 12.54
CA MET A 102 26.52 8.43 12.15
C MET A 102 26.14 7.15 11.37
N LEU A 103 25.13 6.43 11.83
CA LEU A 103 24.60 5.25 11.15
C LEU A 103 24.08 5.59 9.75
N GLY A 104 23.36 6.72 9.60
CA GLY A 104 22.87 7.19 8.30
C GLY A 104 24.00 7.49 7.31
N PHE A 105 25.12 8.07 7.76
CA PHE A 105 26.27 8.28 6.88
C PHE A 105 27.06 7.01 6.57
N MET A 106 27.04 6.01 7.46
CA MET A 106 27.84 4.80 7.34
C MET A 106 27.13 3.67 6.58
N MET A 107 25.80 3.58 6.65
CA MET A 107 25.05 2.56 5.94
C MET A 107 24.92 2.86 4.44
N PRO A 108 25.00 1.83 3.58
CA PRO A 108 24.73 1.99 2.16
C PRO A 108 23.24 2.29 1.93
N ASP A 109 22.95 3.19 1.01
CA ASP A 109 21.59 3.43 0.55
C ASP A 109 21.16 2.26 -0.36
N LYS A 110 20.53 1.22 0.21
CA LYS A 110 20.04 0.04 -0.52
C LYS A 110 18.51 0.01 -0.51
N ILE A 111 17.94 -0.47 -1.61
CA ILE A 111 16.51 -0.79 -1.71
C ILE A 111 16.19 -2.01 -0.83
N MET A 112 15.05 -1.97 -0.16
CA MET A 112 14.58 -3.06 0.70
C MET A 112 13.86 -4.10 -0.19
N GLY A 113 14.62 -5.06 -0.74
CA GLY A 113 14.09 -6.08 -1.64
C GLY A 113 13.60 -7.35 -0.91
N SER A 114 14.03 -8.51 -1.39
CA SER A 114 13.66 -9.83 -0.87
C SER A 114 13.92 -10.00 0.63
N GLU A 115 14.93 -9.33 1.19
CA GLU A 115 15.28 -9.39 2.61
C GLU A 115 14.15 -8.92 3.53
N VAL A 116 13.41 -7.87 3.15
CA VAL A 116 12.27 -7.39 3.95
C VAL A 116 11.06 -8.29 3.74
N ALA A 117 10.87 -8.82 2.54
CA ALA A 117 9.82 -9.80 2.26
C ALA A 117 10.00 -11.10 3.06
N ALA A 118 11.23 -11.58 3.20
CA ALA A 118 11.54 -12.78 3.97
C ALA A 118 11.21 -12.65 5.47
N VAL A 119 11.25 -11.42 6.01
CA VAL A 119 10.96 -11.16 7.43
C VAL A 119 9.49 -10.80 7.66
N LYS A 120 8.88 -10.05 6.74
CA LYS A 120 7.50 -9.54 6.90
C LYS A 120 6.43 -10.43 6.28
N GLY A 121 6.79 -11.35 5.38
CA GLY A 121 5.85 -12.14 4.58
C GLY A 121 5.30 -11.35 3.39
N MET A 122 4.70 -12.06 2.42
CA MET A 122 4.16 -11.48 1.19
C MET A 122 2.68 -11.12 1.27
N ASN A 123 2.28 -10.00 0.66
CA ASN A 123 0.88 -9.80 0.28
C ASN A 123 0.64 -10.34 -1.14
N LEU A 124 -0.02 -11.50 -1.21
CA LEU A 124 -0.44 -12.16 -2.45
C LEU A 124 -1.96 -12.09 -2.68
N ASN A 125 -2.71 -11.57 -1.69
CA ASN A 125 -4.15 -11.38 -1.74
C ASN A 125 -4.45 -9.89 -1.55
N ALA A 126 -4.38 -9.18 -2.67
CA ALA A 126 -4.52 -7.74 -2.77
C ALA A 126 -5.86 -7.22 -2.25
N SER A 127 -6.93 -7.96 -2.53
CA SER A 127 -8.31 -7.59 -2.17
C SER A 127 -8.67 -7.83 -0.70
N SER A 128 -7.90 -8.64 0.03
CA SER A 128 -8.20 -9.00 1.43
C SER A 128 -8.39 -7.82 2.40
N ASN A 129 -7.81 -6.66 2.10
CA ASN A 129 -7.96 -5.43 2.89
C ASN A 129 -9.20 -4.60 2.55
N GLN A 130 -9.92 -4.92 1.47
CA GLN A 130 -11.05 -4.13 0.94
C GLN A 130 -12.42 -4.78 1.19
N THR A 131 -12.48 -6.04 1.59
CA THR A 131 -13.75 -6.72 1.88
C THR A 131 -14.04 -6.72 3.38
N PRO A 132 -15.13 -6.08 3.86
CA PRO A 132 -15.62 -6.32 5.22
C PRO A 132 -15.92 -7.82 5.40
N PRO A 133 -15.72 -8.42 6.58
CA PRO A 133 -16.14 -9.80 6.79
C PRO A 133 -17.63 -9.91 6.48
N MET A 134 -17.98 -10.72 5.47
CA MET A 134 -19.37 -11.05 5.21
C MET A 134 -19.97 -11.58 6.53
N PRO A 135 -21.19 -11.19 6.91
CA PRO A 135 -21.87 -11.82 8.02
C PRO A 135 -21.92 -13.32 7.72
N SER A 136 -21.26 -14.12 8.55
CA SER A 136 -21.27 -15.58 8.44
C SER A 136 -22.72 -16.04 8.28
N PRO A 137 -23.02 -16.92 7.31
CA PRO A 137 -24.34 -17.51 7.22
C PRO A 137 -24.67 -18.16 8.58
N PRO A 138 -25.91 -18.05 9.07
CA PRO A 138 -26.29 -18.67 10.33
C PRO A 138 -25.94 -20.17 10.25
N PRO A 139 -25.38 -20.76 11.32
CA PRO A 139 -24.92 -22.14 11.30
C PRO A 139 -26.08 -23.04 10.85
N THR A 140 -25.89 -23.69 9.70
CA THR A 140 -26.83 -24.68 9.18
C THR A 140 -26.85 -25.85 10.16
N PRO A 141 -28.02 -26.27 10.66
CA PRO A 141 -28.11 -27.50 11.44
C PRO A 141 -27.70 -28.65 10.53
N VAL A 142 -26.74 -29.44 10.99
CA VAL A 142 -26.39 -30.74 10.39
C VAL A 142 -27.67 -31.59 10.38
N MET A 143 -28.16 -31.92 9.19
CA MET A 143 -29.26 -32.88 9.03
C MET A 143 -28.67 -34.29 9.12
N GLU A 144 -29.17 -35.08 10.07
CA GLU A 144 -29.20 -36.54 9.94
C GLU A 144 -30.32 -36.92 8.95
N ASP A 145 -30.04 -37.95 8.15
CA ASP A 145 -30.79 -38.41 7.00
C ASP A 145 -32.28 -38.70 7.27
N GLU A 146 -33.17 -38.22 6.39
CA GLU A 146 -34.34 -38.98 5.91
C GLU A 146 -34.96 -38.30 4.66
N GLU A 147 -35.38 -39.12 3.69
CA GLU A 147 -35.88 -38.77 2.36
C GLU A 147 -37.21 -37.99 2.38
N GLN A 148 -37.36 -36.93 1.55
CA GLN A 148 -38.44 -36.75 0.55
C GLN A 148 -38.57 -35.30 0.05
N GLU A 149 -38.69 -35.17 -1.27
CA GLU A 149 -39.15 -33.98 -1.99
C GLU A 149 -40.56 -33.58 -1.52
N ASP A 150 -40.79 -32.30 -1.17
CA ASP A 150 -41.87 -31.48 -1.77
C ASP A 150 -42.08 -30.10 -1.10
N SER A 151 -42.13 -29.08 -1.95
CA SER A 151 -42.91 -27.84 -1.84
C SER A 151 -42.56 -26.78 -0.75
N PHE A 152 -41.81 -25.78 -1.18
CA PHE A 152 -41.56 -24.49 -0.51
C PHE A 152 -42.83 -23.61 -0.31
N VAL A 153 -44.02 -24.11 -0.69
CA VAL A 153 -45.29 -23.37 -0.66
C VAL A 153 -46.04 -23.56 0.67
N ALA A 154 -45.63 -24.50 1.52
CA ALA A 154 -46.28 -24.74 2.82
C ALA A 154 -45.80 -23.81 3.96
N ILE A 155 -44.57 -23.25 3.87
CA ILE A 155 -43.99 -22.48 4.99
C ILE A 155 -44.59 -21.08 5.12
N ILE A 156 -45.20 -20.52 4.07
CA ILE A 156 -45.86 -19.21 4.14
C ILE A 156 -47.26 -19.28 4.80
N LYS A 157 -47.81 -20.48 5.03
CA LYS A 157 -49.23 -20.61 5.42
C LYS A 157 -49.52 -20.61 6.93
N GLU A 158 -48.52 -20.58 7.82
CA GLU A 158 -48.78 -20.79 9.26
C GLU A 158 -48.37 -19.65 10.20
N ASN A 159 -48.20 -18.41 9.72
CA ASN A 159 -48.11 -17.27 10.63
C ASN A 159 -48.84 -16.01 10.11
N SER A 160 -50.13 -16.17 9.86
CA SER A 160 -51.04 -15.11 9.40
C SER A 160 -51.42 -14.17 10.54
N LEU A 161 -50.81 -12.99 10.58
CA LEU A 161 -51.30 -11.80 11.30
C LEU A 161 -51.09 -10.54 10.44
N ILE A 162 -51.49 -10.58 9.17
CA ILE A 162 -51.56 -9.38 8.32
C ILE A 162 -53.01 -9.25 7.83
N PRO A 163 -53.74 -8.21 8.24
CA PRO A 163 -55.11 -7.97 7.77
C PRO A 163 -55.16 -7.67 6.26
N GLU A 164 -56.23 -8.11 5.58
CA GLU A 164 -56.36 -8.09 4.10
C GLU A 164 -56.28 -6.68 3.47
N ASP A 165 -56.50 -5.62 4.23
CA ASP A 165 -56.38 -4.23 3.76
C ASP A 165 -54.93 -3.80 3.51
N ARG A 166 -53.96 -4.53 4.06
CA ARG A 166 -52.52 -4.29 3.90
C ARG A 166 -51.92 -5.05 2.73
N LEU A 167 -52.58 -6.09 2.23
CA LEU A 167 -52.12 -6.87 1.08
C LEU A 167 -52.30 -6.09 -0.24
N SER A 168 -53.43 -5.41 -0.43
CA SER A 168 -53.67 -4.57 -1.61
C SER A 168 -52.71 -3.38 -1.69
N ALA A 169 -52.37 -2.77 -0.55
CA ALA A 169 -51.40 -1.67 -0.48
C ALA A 169 -49.95 -2.12 -0.73
N ILE A 170 -49.62 -3.39 -0.48
CA ILE A 170 -48.32 -3.98 -0.79
C ILE A 170 -48.26 -4.34 -2.29
N GLU A 171 -49.34 -4.85 -2.87
CA GLU A 171 -49.44 -5.15 -4.30
C GLU A 171 -49.34 -3.89 -5.17
N GLU A 172 -49.99 -2.80 -4.75
CA GLU A 172 -49.93 -1.50 -5.42
C GLU A 172 -48.52 -0.86 -5.33
N ARG A 173 -47.84 -1.00 -4.18
CA ARG A 173 -46.45 -0.55 -4.00
C ARG A 173 -45.42 -1.41 -4.72
N LEU A 174 -45.66 -2.71 -4.85
CA LEU A 174 -44.80 -3.60 -5.62
C LEU A 174 -44.93 -3.29 -7.11
N GLN A 175 -46.14 -2.98 -7.61
CA GLN A 175 -46.34 -2.52 -8.99
C GLN A 175 -45.71 -1.15 -9.27
N GLU A 176 -45.76 -0.19 -8.33
CA GLU A 176 -45.04 1.09 -8.47
C GLU A 176 -43.51 0.92 -8.44
N SER A 177 -42.98 -0.03 -7.65
CA SER A 177 -41.53 -0.29 -7.60
C SER A 177 -40.99 -1.03 -8.83
N VAL A 178 -41.86 -1.75 -9.56
CA VAL A 178 -41.54 -2.45 -10.81
C VAL A 178 -41.83 -1.58 -12.05
N ALA A 179 -42.55 -0.45 -11.88
CA ALA A 179 -42.80 0.53 -12.94
C ALA A 179 -41.66 1.54 -13.17
N GLY A 180 -40.54 1.43 -12.44
CA GLY A 180 -39.30 2.15 -12.71
C GLY A 180 -38.47 1.47 -13.79
N ASN A 181 -38.86 1.64 -15.05
CA ASN A 181 -38.16 1.25 -16.28
C ASN A 181 -37.60 -0.19 -16.34
N ILE A 182 -38.48 -1.15 -16.61
CA ILE A 182 -38.12 -2.29 -17.47
C ILE A 182 -39.00 -2.19 -18.71
N ASP A 183 -38.48 -1.53 -19.73
CA ASP A 183 -39.04 -1.63 -21.08
C ASP A 183 -38.75 -3.05 -21.58
N LEU A 184 -39.77 -3.92 -21.54
CA LEU A 184 -39.70 -5.30 -22.02
C LEU A 184 -39.79 -5.39 -23.55
N THR A 185 -39.29 -4.39 -24.27
CA THR A 185 -39.12 -4.45 -25.72
C THR A 185 -37.63 -4.58 -26.05
N ASP A 186 -37.29 -5.80 -26.49
CA ASP A 186 -35.97 -6.33 -26.88
C ASP A 186 -35.16 -6.99 -25.74
N GLY A 187 -35.10 -8.33 -25.79
CA GLY A 187 -34.48 -9.19 -24.78
C GLY A 187 -32.95 -9.28 -24.90
N SER A 188 -32.28 -8.17 -25.19
CA SER A 188 -30.82 -8.07 -25.09
C SER A 188 -30.47 -7.04 -24.03
N LEU A 189 -29.79 -7.47 -22.97
CA LEU A 189 -29.06 -6.55 -22.09
C LEU A 189 -28.16 -5.67 -22.96
N SER A 190 -28.09 -4.37 -22.68
CA SER A 190 -27.12 -3.54 -23.39
C SER A 190 -25.71 -4.01 -23.06
N ALA A 191 -24.74 -3.79 -23.96
CA ALA A 191 -23.35 -4.17 -23.70
C ALA A 191 -22.77 -3.52 -22.43
N GLU A 192 -23.36 -2.40 -21.99
CA GLU A 192 -23.04 -1.74 -20.73
C GLU A 192 -23.62 -2.50 -19.54
N ASP A 193 -24.88 -2.96 -19.60
CA ASP A 193 -25.51 -3.75 -18.54
C ASP A 193 -24.81 -5.11 -18.35
N GLU A 194 -24.36 -5.75 -19.43
CA GLU A 194 -23.58 -6.98 -19.37
C GLU A 194 -22.22 -6.74 -18.70
N LEU A 195 -21.57 -5.62 -18.99
CA LEU A 195 -20.29 -5.26 -18.38
C LEU A 195 -20.47 -4.90 -16.90
N ASP A 196 -21.53 -4.18 -16.54
CA ASP A 196 -21.84 -3.85 -15.15
C ASP A 196 -22.12 -5.09 -14.30
N ALA A 197 -22.80 -6.09 -14.88
CA ALA A 197 -23.05 -7.37 -14.21
C ALA A 197 -21.76 -8.15 -13.89
N LEU A 198 -20.68 -7.96 -14.66
CA LEU A 198 -19.38 -8.56 -14.36
C LEU A 198 -18.71 -7.89 -13.15
N PHE A 199 -18.96 -6.61 -12.90
CA PHE A 199 -18.26 -5.85 -11.87
C PHE A 199 -19.21 -5.34 -10.79
N PRO A 200 -19.81 -6.25 -9.98
CA PRO A 200 -20.67 -5.83 -8.89
C PRO A 200 -19.86 -5.02 -7.86
N THR A 201 -20.45 -3.94 -7.36
CA THR A 201 -19.82 -3.03 -6.41
C THR A 201 -20.67 -2.84 -5.17
N ASP A 202 -20.01 -2.54 -4.07
CA ASP A 202 -20.59 -2.02 -2.84
C ASP A 202 -20.05 -0.61 -2.55
N ALA A 203 -20.44 -0.03 -1.43
CA ALA A 203 -20.06 1.35 -1.04
C ALA A 203 -18.54 1.58 -0.92
N TYR A 204 -17.72 0.52 -0.83
CA TYR A 204 -16.27 0.59 -0.69
C TYR A 204 -15.53 0.16 -1.96
N THR A 205 -16.21 -0.48 -2.91
CA THR A 205 -15.60 -1.07 -4.12
C THR A 205 -15.99 -0.38 -5.42
N GLU A 206 -16.79 0.68 -5.36
CA GLU A 206 -17.26 1.44 -6.54
C GLU A 206 -16.12 1.88 -7.48
N GLU A 207 -15.07 2.51 -6.93
CA GLU A 207 -13.91 2.97 -7.71
C GLU A 207 -13.14 1.80 -8.35
N TYR A 208 -13.01 0.67 -7.63
CA TYR A 208 -12.38 -0.54 -8.15
C TYR A 208 -13.21 -1.23 -9.23
N GLY A 209 -14.54 -1.22 -9.12
CA GLY A 209 -15.43 -1.74 -10.15
C GLY A 209 -15.35 -0.91 -11.42
N ALA A 210 -15.37 0.42 -11.31
CA ALA A 210 -15.17 1.32 -12.45
C ALA A 210 -13.82 1.11 -13.13
N LEU A 211 -12.73 1.00 -12.35
CA LEU A 211 -11.41 0.65 -12.85
C LEU A 211 -11.39 -0.72 -13.53
N GLY A 212 -11.98 -1.74 -12.89
CA GLY A 212 -12.11 -3.10 -13.41
C GLY A 212 -12.78 -3.14 -14.79
N LYS A 213 -13.89 -2.42 -14.96
CA LYS A 213 -14.59 -2.30 -16.25
C LYS A 213 -13.69 -1.75 -17.36
N LYS A 214 -12.89 -0.71 -17.07
CA LYS A 214 -11.94 -0.15 -18.05
C LYS A 214 -10.81 -1.12 -18.37
N LEU A 215 -10.21 -1.74 -17.35
CA LEU A 215 -9.14 -2.72 -17.51
C LEU A 215 -9.61 -3.94 -18.32
N TYR A 216 -10.85 -4.39 -18.11
CA TYR A 216 -11.43 -5.53 -18.79
C TYR A 216 -11.52 -5.36 -20.31
N GLN A 217 -11.68 -4.13 -20.78
CA GLN A 217 -11.74 -3.82 -22.21
C GLN A 217 -10.37 -3.86 -22.90
N LYS A 218 -9.26 -3.84 -22.15
CA LYS A 218 -7.91 -3.93 -22.72
C LYS A 218 -7.56 -5.38 -23.06
N GLU A 219 -6.92 -5.57 -24.22
CA GLU A 219 -6.36 -6.88 -24.60
C GLU A 219 -5.17 -7.29 -23.72
N LEU A 220 -4.38 -6.29 -23.31
CA LEU A 220 -3.25 -6.41 -22.40
C LEU A 220 -3.44 -5.38 -21.29
N ILE A 221 -3.62 -5.87 -20.06
CA ILE A 221 -3.80 -5.05 -18.86
C ILE A 221 -2.42 -4.54 -18.41
N PRO A 222 -2.13 -3.23 -18.50
CA PRO A 222 -0.85 -2.70 -18.06
C PRO A 222 -0.90 -2.36 -16.56
N VAL A 223 -0.04 -3.00 -15.76
CA VAL A 223 0.22 -2.57 -14.39
C VAL A 223 1.34 -1.54 -14.43
N ILE A 224 0.95 -0.27 -14.56
CA ILE A 224 1.84 0.88 -14.53
C ILE A 224 2.26 1.23 -13.09
N GLU A 225 3.28 2.07 -12.94
CA GLU A 225 3.84 2.43 -11.61
C GLU A 225 2.85 3.28 -10.81
N GLU A 226 2.20 4.24 -11.47
CA GLU A 226 1.09 5.00 -10.91
C GLU A 226 -0.16 4.13 -10.85
N GLY A 227 -0.74 3.94 -9.66
CA GLY A 227 -1.90 3.06 -9.50
C GLY A 227 -1.56 1.57 -9.45
N PHE A 228 -0.28 1.19 -9.30
CA PHE A 228 0.14 -0.22 -9.26
C PHE A 228 -0.68 -1.05 -8.25
N LEU A 229 -0.90 -0.52 -7.05
CA LEU A 229 -1.66 -1.20 -5.99
C LEU A 229 -3.13 -1.30 -6.37
N GLU A 230 -3.70 -0.24 -6.92
CA GLU A 230 -5.10 -0.11 -7.27
C GLU A 230 -5.47 -1.03 -8.44
N ILE A 231 -4.62 -1.09 -9.47
CA ILE A 231 -4.79 -1.96 -10.64
C ILE A 231 -4.75 -3.43 -10.21
N ILE A 232 -3.75 -3.84 -9.42
CA ILE A 232 -3.66 -5.24 -8.95
C ILE A 232 -4.85 -5.56 -8.03
N THR A 233 -5.25 -4.64 -7.16
CA THR A 233 -6.42 -4.83 -6.28
C THR A 233 -7.71 -4.98 -7.08
N ALA A 234 -7.94 -4.14 -8.10
CA ALA A 234 -9.10 -4.26 -8.98
C ALA A 234 -9.12 -5.62 -9.72
N VAL A 235 -7.97 -6.05 -10.24
CA VAL A 235 -7.87 -7.33 -10.94
C VAL A 235 -8.08 -8.51 -9.99
N ASP A 236 -7.53 -8.45 -8.78
CA ASP A 236 -7.69 -9.51 -7.78
C ASP A 236 -9.11 -9.59 -7.23
N LEU A 237 -9.76 -8.45 -6.97
CA LEU A 237 -11.15 -8.37 -6.50
C LEU A 237 -12.11 -9.04 -7.50
N TYR A 238 -11.87 -8.85 -8.80
CA TYR A 238 -12.68 -9.42 -9.89
C TYR A 238 -11.96 -10.53 -10.66
N ARG A 239 -11.04 -11.24 -9.98
CA ARG A 239 -10.16 -12.31 -10.52
C ARG A 239 -10.85 -13.32 -11.42
N GLN A 240 -12.09 -13.70 -11.10
CA GLN A 240 -12.87 -14.67 -11.88
C GLN A 240 -13.14 -14.15 -13.29
N ASN A 241 -13.46 -12.87 -13.43
CA ASN A 241 -13.75 -12.26 -14.73
C ASN A 241 -12.47 -12.05 -15.53
N PHE A 242 -11.36 -11.74 -14.86
CA PHE A 242 -10.07 -11.51 -15.51
C PHE A 242 -9.35 -12.80 -15.93
N ALA A 243 -9.82 -13.97 -15.53
CA ALA A 243 -9.22 -15.24 -15.90
C ALA A 243 -9.05 -15.37 -17.43
N GLY A 244 -7.85 -15.75 -17.86
CA GLY A 244 -7.49 -15.88 -19.28
C GLY A 244 -7.05 -14.59 -19.97
N LYS A 245 -7.23 -13.41 -19.37
CA LYS A 245 -6.69 -12.15 -19.93
C LYS A 245 -5.18 -12.05 -19.71
N LYS A 246 -4.54 -11.20 -20.51
CA LYS A 246 -3.11 -10.92 -20.40
C LYS A 246 -2.87 -9.72 -19.48
N LEU A 247 -1.87 -9.83 -18.63
CA LEU A 247 -1.42 -8.77 -17.74
C LEU A 247 0.08 -8.56 -17.91
N GLU A 248 0.49 -7.30 -17.97
CA GLU A 248 1.88 -6.87 -18.02
C GLU A 248 2.24 -6.17 -16.71
N ILE A 249 3.28 -6.64 -16.04
CA ILE A 249 3.72 -6.15 -14.73
C ILE A 249 5.24 -6.10 -14.67
N SER A 250 5.78 -5.18 -13.88
CA SER A 250 7.22 -5.09 -13.60
C SER A 250 7.48 -5.16 -12.10
N GLY A 251 8.55 -5.85 -11.73
CA GLY A 251 8.93 -6.04 -10.34
C GLY A 251 10.21 -6.84 -10.20
N PHE A 252 10.63 -7.05 -8.97
CA PHE A 252 11.75 -7.92 -8.63
C PHE A 252 11.27 -9.32 -8.29
N VAL A 253 12.16 -10.31 -8.46
CA VAL A 253 11.88 -11.72 -8.15
C VAL A 253 12.04 -11.98 -6.66
N TYR A 254 11.03 -12.61 -6.08
CA TYR A 254 11.05 -13.11 -4.71
C TYR A 254 10.58 -14.57 -4.64
N ARG A 255 11.10 -15.33 -3.69
CA ARG A 255 10.69 -16.73 -3.44
C ARG A 255 10.54 -16.98 -1.96
N GLU A 256 9.43 -17.61 -1.59
CA GLU A 256 9.25 -18.16 -0.24
C GLU A 256 9.75 -19.60 -0.17
N GLN A 257 10.09 -20.05 1.03
CA GLN A 257 10.66 -21.39 1.23
C GLN A 257 9.70 -22.53 0.83
N ASN A 258 8.39 -22.28 0.87
CA ASN A 258 7.36 -23.27 0.56
C ASN A 258 6.90 -23.25 -0.91
N MET A 259 7.43 -22.35 -1.75
CA MET A 259 7.05 -22.28 -3.16
C MET A 259 7.64 -23.42 -3.98
N ALA A 260 6.89 -23.87 -4.98
CA ALA A 260 7.38 -24.87 -5.92
C ALA A 260 8.54 -24.32 -6.77
N SER A 261 9.40 -25.21 -7.29
CA SER A 261 10.57 -24.80 -8.08
C SER A 261 10.25 -24.06 -9.39
N ASN A 262 9.02 -24.21 -9.90
CA ASN A 262 8.49 -23.51 -11.07
C ASN A 262 7.76 -22.20 -10.70
N GLN A 263 7.79 -21.80 -9.42
CA GLN A 263 7.09 -20.63 -8.89
C GLN A 263 8.07 -19.57 -8.39
N PHE A 264 7.64 -18.32 -8.51
CA PHE A 264 8.23 -17.16 -7.84
C PHE A 264 7.17 -16.06 -7.75
N VAL A 265 7.42 -15.01 -6.98
CA VAL A 265 6.56 -13.82 -6.96
C VAL A 265 7.26 -12.71 -7.73
N ILE A 266 6.51 -12.06 -8.62
CA ILE A 266 6.92 -10.75 -9.14
C ILE A 266 6.35 -9.67 -8.22
N SER A 267 7.23 -8.89 -7.60
CA SER A 267 6.85 -7.99 -6.51
C SER A 267 7.41 -6.59 -6.65
N ARG A 268 6.70 -5.63 -6.06
CA ARG A 268 7.18 -4.29 -5.72
C ARG A 268 7.03 -4.08 -4.22
N MET A 269 7.81 -3.16 -3.63
CA MET A 269 7.57 -2.72 -2.26
C MET A 269 6.49 -1.64 -2.24
N ALA A 270 5.36 -1.92 -1.61
CA ALA A 270 4.37 -0.91 -1.29
C ALA A 270 4.84 -0.07 -0.09
N MET A 271 4.70 1.25 -0.16
CA MET A 271 5.03 2.18 0.94
C MET A 271 3.90 3.19 1.09
N THR A 272 3.49 3.51 2.33
CA THR A 272 2.44 4.52 2.57
C THR A 272 3.05 5.83 3.07
N CYS A 273 4.02 5.76 3.98
CA CYS A 273 4.65 6.94 4.57
C CYS A 273 6.18 6.87 4.57
N CYS A 274 6.80 5.71 4.85
CA CYS A 274 8.25 5.60 4.98
C CYS A 274 8.74 4.15 4.87
N ALA A 275 10.03 3.94 4.64
CA ALA A 275 10.59 2.58 4.49
C ALA A 275 10.24 1.60 5.63
N ALA A 276 9.97 2.10 6.84
CA ALA A 276 9.56 1.25 7.96
C ALA A 276 8.21 0.56 7.73
N ASP A 277 7.27 1.22 7.05
CA ASP A 277 5.96 0.66 6.71
C ASP A 277 5.95 -0.14 5.41
N SER A 278 7.09 -0.20 4.71
CA SER A 278 7.14 -0.88 3.42
C SER A 278 6.83 -2.37 3.55
N MET A 279 6.03 -2.88 2.63
CA MET A 279 5.64 -4.28 2.56
C MET A 279 5.71 -4.78 1.13
N PRO A 280 6.13 -6.03 0.91
CA PRO A 280 6.06 -6.60 -0.41
C PRO A 280 4.62 -6.78 -0.87
N TYR A 281 4.42 -6.47 -2.14
CA TYR A 281 3.13 -6.62 -2.79
C TYR A 281 3.38 -7.19 -4.18
N GLY A 282 2.67 -8.25 -4.56
CA GLY A 282 2.99 -8.96 -5.79
C GLY A 282 2.04 -10.08 -6.16
N ILE A 283 2.36 -10.74 -7.25
CA ILE A 283 1.54 -11.80 -7.84
C ILE A 283 2.39 -13.06 -8.01
N LEU A 284 1.85 -14.22 -7.65
CA LEU A 284 2.51 -15.49 -7.86
C LEU A 284 2.63 -15.75 -9.37
N VAL A 285 3.81 -16.12 -9.81
CA VAL A 285 4.13 -16.42 -11.20
C VAL A 285 4.54 -17.89 -11.32
N GLU A 286 3.98 -18.57 -12.31
CA GLU A 286 4.45 -19.87 -12.74
C GLU A 286 5.22 -19.79 -14.06
N SER A 287 6.40 -20.39 -14.08
CA SER A 287 7.25 -20.46 -15.26
C SER A 287 8.11 -21.72 -15.23
N SER A 288 8.23 -22.40 -16.38
CA SER A 288 9.19 -23.50 -16.55
C SER A 288 10.64 -23.06 -16.35
N ARG A 289 10.93 -21.75 -16.48
CA ARG A 289 12.25 -21.15 -16.28
C ARG A 289 12.39 -20.47 -14.92
N ALA A 290 11.44 -20.63 -14.00
CA ALA A 290 11.45 -19.93 -12.71
C ALA A 290 12.79 -20.06 -11.99
N ALA A 291 13.34 -21.27 -11.86
CA ALA A 291 14.62 -21.51 -11.18
C ALA A 291 15.85 -20.79 -11.78
N SER A 292 15.75 -20.25 -13.01
CA SER A 292 16.86 -19.52 -13.66
C SER A 292 16.97 -18.05 -13.27
N TYR A 293 15.96 -17.50 -12.59
CA TYR A 293 15.95 -16.08 -12.20
C TYR A 293 16.47 -15.90 -10.77
N ALA A 294 17.51 -15.10 -10.58
CA ALA A 294 18.02 -14.78 -9.26
C ALA A 294 17.00 -13.97 -8.44
N GLU A 295 17.05 -14.07 -7.11
CA GLU A 295 16.33 -13.13 -6.24
C GLU A 295 16.78 -11.69 -6.48
N ASP A 296 15.90 -10.73 -6.20
CA ASP A 296 16.08 -9.29 -6.45
C ASP A 296 16.32 -8.89 -7.92
N ALA A 297 16.30 -9.85 -8.85
CA ALA A 297 16.44 -9.56 -10.26
C ALA A 297 15.18 -8.89 -10.79
N TRP A 298 15.35 -7.74 -11.44
CA TRP A 298 14.26 -6.93 -11.97
C TRP A 298 13.84 -7.41 -13.35
N MET A 299 12.53 -7.55 -13.56
CA MET A 299 11.98 -7.98 -14.83
C MET A 299 10.63 -7.33 -15.13
N LYS A 300 10.34 -7.29 -16.42
CA LYS A 300 9.02 -7.03 -16.98
C LYS A 300 8.44 -8.35 -17.47
N LEU A 301 7.25 -8.69 -16.99
CA LEU A 301 6.57 -9.95 -17.24
C LEU A 301 5.23 -9.70 -17.91
N THR A 302 4.96 -10.42 -18.98
CA THR A 302 3.62 -10.59 -19.54
C THR A 302 3.16 -12.00 -19.26
N GLY A 303 2.00 -12.16 -18.64
CA GLY A 303 1.44 -13.46 -18.29
C GLY A 303 -0.07 -13.53 -18.49
N ILE A 304 -0.61 -14.74 -18.45
CA ILE A 304 -2.05 -14.99 -18.44
C ILE A 304 -2.53 -15.05 -17.00
N ILE A 305 -3.58 -14.29 -16.70
CA ILE A 305 -4.22 -14.28 -15.38
C ILE A 305 -4.92 -15.62 -15.17
N GLY A 306 -4.64 -16.23 -14.03
CA GLY A 306 -5.30 -17.40 -13.53
C GLY A 306 -5.37 -17.35 -12.01
N GLN A 307 -5.70 -18.50 -11.43
CA GLN A 307 -5.94 -18.64 -10.00
C GLN A 307 -5.20 -19.85 -9.49
N THR A 308 -4.82 -19.81 -8.23
CA THR A 308 -4.20 -20.93 -7.54
C THR A 308 -4.48 -20.83 -6.06
N GLU A 309 -4.24 -21.91 -5.33
CA GLU A 309 -4.30 -21.93 -3.88
C GLU A 309 -2.87 -21.88 -3.32
N TYR A 310 -2.63 -20.99 -2.37
CA TYR A 310 -1.36 -20.87 -1.66
C TYR A 310 -1.63 -20.70 -0.17
N ASP A 311 -1.06 -21.59 0.66
CA ASP A 311 -1.32 -21.65 2.11
C ASP A 311 -2.81 -21.67 2.49
N GLY A 312 -3.64 -22.36 1.69
CA GLY A 312 -5.09 -22.48 1.92
C GLY A 312 -5.92 -21.26 1.51
N VAL A 313 -5.30 -20.28 0.86
CA VAL A 313 -5.97 -19.07 0.35
C VAL A 313 -5.93 -19.07 -1.18
N GLU A 314 -7.07 -18.83 -1.80
CA GLU A 314 -7.14 -18.62 -3.26
C GLU A 314 -6.53 -17.25 -3.61
N ILE A 315 -5.48 -17.25 -4.45
CA ILE A 315 -4.71 -16.06 -4.82
C ILE A 315 -4.50 -15.97 -6.33
N MET A 316 -4.23 -14.78 -6.83
CA MET A 316 -4.03 -14.56 -8.26
C MET A 316 -2.71 -15.17 -8.69
N ARG A 317 -2.71 -15.84 -9.84
CA ARG A 317 -1.53 -16.41 -10.49
C ARG A 317 -1.34 -15.81 -11.87
N LEU A 318 -0.10 -15.61 -12.28
CA LEU A 318 0.28 -15.37 -13.67
C LEU A 318 1.01 -16.57 -14.26
N GLU A 319 0.52 -17.08 -15.38
CA GLU A 319 1.28 -18.01 -16.21
C GLU A 319 2.19 -17.21 -17.16
N ALA A 320 3.51 -17.33 -16.98
CA ALA A 320 4.46 -16.50 -17.70
C ALA A 320 4.48 -16.80 -19.21
N LEU A 321 4.19 -15.78 -20.05
CA LEU A 321 4.30 -15.86 -21.51
C LEU A 321 5.61 -15.25 -22.01
N LYS A 322 5.94 -14.05 -21.54
CA LYS A 322 7.15 -13.30 -21.91
C LYS A 322 7.77 -12.72 -20.66
N ILE A 323 9.09 -12.87 -20.53
CA ILE A 323 9.88 -12.29 -19.44
C ILE A 323 11.06 -11.57 -20.07
N GLU A 324 11.26 -10.33 -19.67
CA GLU A 324 12.32 -9.43 -20.12
C GLU A 324 13.04 -8.86 -18.89
N MET A 325 14.36 -9.06 -18.80
CA MET A 325 15.14 -8.50 -17.70
C MET A 325 15.27 -6.98 -17.89
N ILE A 326 15.08 -6.22 -16.82
CA ILE A 326 15.19 -4.76 -16.83
C ILE A 326 16.08 -4.32 -15.67
N GLU A 327 16.60 -3.10 -15.75
CA GLU A 327 17.20 -2.44 -14.59
C GLU A 327 16.12 -2.04 -13.59
N ALA A 328 16.50 -1.93 -12.32
CA ALA A 328 15.60 -1.40 -11.30
C ALA A 328 15.15 0.03 -11.70
N PRO A 329 13.85 0.34 -11.63
CA PRO A 329 13.37 1.69 -11.86
C PRO A 329 13.99 2.67 -10.87
N ASN A 330 14.04 3.94 -11.25
CA ASN A 330 14.56 4.98 -10.37
C ASN A 330 13.82 4.96 -9.03
N ASP A 331 12.50 4.83 -9.07
CA ASP A 331 11.66 4.60 -7.91
C ASP A 331 11.26 3.12 -7.80
N PRO A 332 11.87 2.36 -6.87
CA PRO A 332 11.60 0.94 -6.71
C PRO A 332 10.32 0.66 -5.91
N TYR A 333 9.76 1.69 -5.25
CA TYR A 333 8.56 1.56 -4.44
C TYR A 333 7.30 1.89 -5.25
N VAL A 334 6.16 1.41 -4.76
CA VAL A 334 4.82 1.76 -5.26
C VAL A 334 4.01 2.32 -4.10
N TYR A 335 3.08 3.22 -4.40
CA TYR A 335 2.37 4.02 -3.40
C TYR A 335 0.87 3.97 -3.66
N PRO A 336 0.03 4.13 -2.61
CA PRO A 336 -1.40 4.31 -2.79
C PRO A 336 -1.71 5.51 -3.69
N TYR A 337 -2.58 5.31 -4.66
CA TYR A 337 -3.05 6.35 -5.55
C TYR A 337 -4.29 7.04 -4.97
N PHE A 338 -4.27 8.37 -4.94
CA PHE A 338 -5.33 9.19 -4.34
C PHE A 338 -6.08 10.04 -5.37
N GLY A 339 -5.80 9.85 -6.66
CA GLY A 339 -6.51 10.51 -7.75
C GLY A 339 -7.71 9.70 -8.23
N ASP A 340 -8.31 10.11 -9.35
CA ASP A 340 -9.38 9.33 -9.98
C ASP A 340 -8.80 8.08 -10.65
N PHE A 341 -9.28 6.90 -10.24
CA PHE A 341 -8.81 5.61 -10.78
C PHE A 341 -9.07 5.50 -12.28
N SER A 342 -10.00 6.30 -12.80
CA SER A 342 -10.30 6.37 -14.21
C SER A 342 -9.11 6.83 -15.06
N ASP A 343 -8.12 7.52 -14.47
CA ASP A 343 -6.87 7.98 -15.11
C ASP A 343 -5.79 6.89 -15.19
N LEU A 344 -5.95 5.77 -14.46
CA LEU A 344 -4.96 4.69 -14.37
C LEU A 344 -4.94 3.76 -15.60
N VAL A 345 -5.88 3.97 -16.52
CA VAL A 345 -5.97 3.21 -17.77
C VAL A 345 -5.57 4.15 -18.91
N PRO A 346 -4.33 4.08 -19.42
CA PRO A 346 -3.92 4.91 -20.55
C PRO A 346 -4.79 4.62 -21.77
N GLU A 347 -5.10 5.66 -22.56
CA GLU A 347 -5.99 5.56 -23.75
C GLU A 347 -5.55 4.47 -24.75
#